data_AF-A0A9D0VGN2-F1
#
_entry.id   AF-A0A9D0VGN2-F1
#
_cell.length_a   1.000
_cell.length_b   1.000
_cell.length_c   1.000
_cell.angle_alpha   90.00
_cell.angle_beta   90.00
_cell.angle_gamma   90.00
#
_symmetry.space_group_name_H-M   'P 1'
#
loop_
_entity.id
_entity.type
_entity.pdbx_description
1 polymer ?
#
loop_
_entity_poly.entity_id
_entity_poly.type
_entity_poly.pdbx_seq_one_letter_code
_entity_poly.pdbx_strand_id
1 'polypeptide(L)'
;MPLRSLVLLALPSSALAVDLDALVESWTTTVSGQDGSDGVDEATDVALTLTNDLIVTGFLDGAVDHMHDGYIVAWGADTTERWSVTVDAGAVGPNQLGSDDRVQAIDIEPVTEAITWCGATGATGFAPDPLGWYWVESLEPSPLGSAYPPLLDWDLTYSDGQSSPLQSCHGVDRGSGYTYAAGWSQHGADEGRWLSWRFVDSSGLADPPYTFEYAGFPAVPDQAYDVSASSATGQFVVVGTQGFSGLPGSDLNDTDWYVRLYDAAGTLAWEHLYRGGEQLEDKALATVYDPSNQVVYVAGFENGGSDNAGGSDRGWLVIAYDQDGDGLGGPDILWTHRFGEGSGADEVATSLVLDESGDLLVGGSTVDPTSGHEIWRVSKLSFYDGVELQSWEGVDHGGDSRVQGIDYRNGKLALAGYAHDGTSRQFAAALLEDDRDADGIGDSVDACPDDPLKAADTGVCGCNVPDTDTDGDGFENCVEDCPTDPNKQEPGVCGCEEPDDDTDEDGTFDCEDDCPGDPGKIAWGICGCNTPDDDTDGDGIVDCQDSCSDTPAGAAVDAAGCPVGPATGDTGAPATTDGGKGGGGGGGCGCSSAPPTGLIMPLFMLLAGYRRRMSLDLRRTGS
;
A
#
# COMPACT_ATOMS: atom_id res chain seq x y z
N MET A 1 -17.51 -22.98 39.58
CA MET A 1 -17.39 -23.32 38.15
C MET A 1 -18.73 -23.86 37.65
N PRO A 2 -19.11 -23.66 36.37
CA PRO A 2 -18.44 -22.84 35.35
C PRO A 2 -19.39 -21.74 34.79
N LEU A 3 -18.97 -20.49 34.54
CA LEU A 3 -17.99 -20.03 33.53
C LEU A 3 -18.27 -20.63 32.14
N ARG A 4 -19.18 -20.00 31.40
CA ARG A 4 -19.20 -20.11 29.95
C ARG A 4 -18.22 -19.08 29.41
N SER A 5 -17.00 -19.53 29.15
CA SER A 5 -16.01 -18.82 28.35
C SER A 5 -16.61 -18.57 26.97
N LEU A 6 -16.94 -17.31 26.68
CA LEU A 6 -16.92 -16.84 25.31
C LEU A 6 -15.43 -16.61 25.03
N VAL A 7 -14.82 -17.56 24.33
CA VAL A 7 -13.52 -17.33 23.71
C VAL A 7 -13.78 -16.27 22.64
N LEU A 8 -13.56 -15.00 22.99
CA LEU A 8 -13.18 -14.01 21.99
C LEU A 8 -11.85 -14.56 21.45
N LEU A 9 -11.91 -15.22 20.30
CA LEU A 9 -10.75 -15.29 19.43
C LEU A 9 -10.48 -13.83 19.10
N ALA A 10 -9.51 -13.24 19.82
CA ALA A 10 -8.79 -12.11 19.32
C ALA A 10 -8.28 -12.56 17.95
N LEU A 11 -8.94 -12.10 16.90
CA LEU A 11 -8.29 -11.97 15.61
C LEU A 11 -7.05 -11.11 15.91
N PRO A 12 -5.84 -11.55 15.52
CA PRO A 12 -4.72 -10.65 15.59
C PRO A 12 -5.10 -9.46 14.71
N SER A 13 -5.27 -8.30 15.34
CA SER A 13 -5.12 -7.01 14.70
C SER A 13 -3.64 -6.89 14.32
N SER A 14 -3.21 -7.69 13.36
CA SER A 14 -2.08 -7.33 12.51
C SER A 14 -2.68 -6.39 11.49
N ALA A 15 -2.80 -5.11 11.86
CA ALA A 15 -2.51 -4.07 10.90
C ALA A 15 -1.15 -4.46 10.32
N LEU A 16 -1.13 -4.81 9.04
CA LEU A 16 0.11 -4.86 8.30
C LEU A 16 0.67 -3.44 8.43
N ALA A 17 1.69 -3.30 9.28
CA ALA A 17 2.58 -2.17 9.19
C ALA A 17 3.11 -2.22 7.77
N VAL A 18 2.65 -1.34 6.91
CA VAL A 18 3.36 -1.06 5.67
C VAL A 18 4.61 -0.29 6.17
N ASP A 19 5.78 -0.86 5.89
CA ASP A 19 7.07 -0.31 6.27
C ASP A 19 7.35 0.92 5.38
N LEU A 20 8.35 1.74 5.70
CA LEU A 20 8.87 2.71 4.73
C LEU A 20 9.43 1.99 3.50
N ASP A 21 9.91 0.76 3.69
CA ASP A 21 10.26 -0.13 2.60
C ASP A 21 9.05 -0.51 1.72
N ALA A 22 7.82 -0.28 2.19
CA ALA A 22 6.60 -0.60 1.45
C ALA A 22 5.94 0.61 0.75
N LEU A 23 6.58 1.78 0.80
CA LEU A 23 6.42 2.79 -0.24
C LEU A 23 7.78 2.92 -0.94
N VAL A 24 7.85 2.59 -2.22
CA VAL A 24 9.06 2.87 -2.98
C VAL A 24 9.01 4.30 -3.48
N GLU A 25 10.08 5.04 -3.19
CA GLU A 25 10.35 6.31 -3.82
C GLU A 25 10.66 6.07 -5.30
N SER A 26 9.60 6.05 -6.12
CA SER A 26 9.71 5.82 -7.55
C SER A 26 10.47 6.96 -8.23
N TRP A 27 10.37 8.17 -7.66
CA TRP A 27 10.94 9.38 -8.21
C TRP A 27 11.09 10.48 -7.17
N THR A 28 12.25 11.14 -7.20
CA THR A 28 12.52 12.42 -6.52
C THR A 28 13.11 13.43 -7.48
N THR A 29 12.73 14.68 -7.28
CA THR A 29 13.39 15.82 -7.91
C THR A 29 13.63 16.92 -6.91
N THR A 30 14.77 17.59 -7.05
CA THR A 30 15.04 18.87 -6.42
C THR A 30 15.36 19.88 -7.51
N VAL A 31 14.73 21.06 -7.40
CA VAL A 31 15.05 22.21 -8.23
C VAL A 31 15.72 23.23 -7.32
N SER A 32 16.94 23.61 -7.70
CA SER A 32 17.60 24.77 -7.14
C SER A 32 17.34 25.95 -8.07
N GLY A 33 16.84 27.05 -7.51
CA GLY A 33 16.72 28.35 -8.16
C GLY A 33 18.09 28.98 -8.42
N GLN A 34 18.12 30.28 -8.74
CA GLN A 34 19.40 30.99 -8.72
C GLN A 34 19.84 31.20 -7.28
N ASP A 35 21.15 31.14 -7.00
CA ASP A 35 21.69 31.54 -5.70
C ASP A 35 21.49 33.07 -5.51
N GLY A 36 20.30 33.47 -5.08
CA GLY A 36 20.00 34.81 -4.60
C GLY A 36 20.62 35.03 -3.22
N SER A 37 20.13 36.02 -2.49
CA SER A 37 20.81 36.46 -1.26
C SER A 37 20.45 35.67 0.00
N ASP A 38 19.37 34.89 -0.02
CA ASP A 38 18.90 34.06 1.10
C ASP A 38 18.73 32.56 0.76
N GLY A 39 18.68 32.17 -0.53
CA GLY A 39 18.79 30.77 -0.97
C GLY A 39 17.61 29.90 -0.55
N VAL A 40 16.38 30.41 -0.73
CA VAL A 40 15.15 29.72 -0.32
C VAL A 40 14.30 29.37 -1.54
N ASP A 41 14.33 28.09 -1.92
CA ASP A 41 13.42 27.49 -2.89
C ASP A 41 12.43 26.56 -2.17
N GLU A 42 11.15 26.65 -2.50
CA GLU A 42 10.11 25.90 -1.79
C GLU A 42 8.93 25.57 -2.71
N ALA A 43 8.59 24.28 -2.75
CA ALA A 43 7.31 23.85 -3.28
C ALA A 43 6.24 24.03 -2.19
N THR A 44 5.09 24.57 -2.58
CA THR A 44 3.98 24.90 -1.68
C THR A 44 2.87 23.88 -1.74
N ASP A 45 2.63 23.31 -2.92
CA ASP A 45 1.53 22.37 -3.13
C ASP A 45 1.75 21.50 -4.38
N VAL A 46 0.97 20.43 -4.50
CA VAL A 46 1.08 19.45 -5.58
C VAL A 46 -0.25 18.80 -5.94
N ALA A 47 -0.43 18.51 -7.22
CA ALA A 47 -1.56 17.73 -7.72
C ALA A 47 -1.15 16.71 -8.79
N LEU A 48 -1.89 15.61 -8.86
CA LEU A 48 -1.70 14.48 -9.77
C LEU A 48 -2.78 14.47 -10.86
N THR A 49 -2.31 14.38 -12.10
CA THR A 49 -3.19 14.13 -13.26
C THR A 49 -3.61 12.66 -13.35
N LEU A 50 -4.61 12.34 -14.17
CA LEU A 50 -4.99 10.95 -14.50
C LEU A 50 -3.86 10.14 -15.13
N THR A 51 -2.88 10.82 -15.75
CA THR A 51 -1.70 10.19 -16.36
C THR A 51 -0.52 10.10 -15.40
N ASN A 52 -0.73 10.42 -14.11
CA ASN A 52 0.30 10.48 -13.07
C ASN A 52 1.44 11.47 -13.40
N ASP A 53 1.18 12.45 -14.27
CA ASP A 53 2.04 13.62 -14.38
C ASP A 53 1.81 14.45 -13.10
N LEU A 54 2.91 14.87 -12.48
CA LEU A 54 2.95 15.66 -11.27
C LEU A 54 2.96 17.14 -11.63
N ILE A 55 2.07 17.93 -11.03
CA ILE A 55 2.08 19.39 -11.18
C ILE A 55 2.36 19.99 -9.81
N VAL A 56 3.46 20.72 -9.70
CA VAL A 56 3.93 21.28 -8.43
C VAL A 56 3.98 22.78 -8.53
N THR A 57 3.45 23.45 -7.52
CA THR A 57 3.50 24.91 -7.37
C THR A 57 4.46 25.30 -6.27
N GLY A 58 4.96 26.53 -6.32
CA GLY A 58 5.78 27.10 -5.27
C GLY A 58 6.45 28.38 -5.72
N PHE A 59 7.68 28.58 -5.26
CA PHE A 59 8.49 29.73 -5.61
C PHE A 59 9.98 29.36 -5.59
N LEU A 60 10.75 30.08 -6.41
CA LEU A 60 12.20 29.98 -6.48
C LEU A 60 12.82 31.30 -6.05
N ASP A 61 14.05 31.26 -5.54
CA ASP A 61 14.83 32.47 -5.25
C ASP A 61 15.08 33.26 -6.55
N GLY A 62 14.79 34.56 -6.49
CA GLY A 62 14.84 35.47 -7.61
C GLY A 62 16.27 35.95 -7.94
N ALA A 63 16.42 36.71 -9.03
CA ALA A 63 17.70 37.39 -9.32
C ALA A 63 18.11 38.39 -8.21
N VAL A 64 19.31 38.99 -8.28
CA VAL A 64 19.91 39.91 -7.25
C VAL A 64 19.05 41.15 -6.88
N ASP A 65 17.87 41.32 -7.47
CA ASP A 65 16.87 42.35 -7.23
C ASP A 65 15.42 41.85 -7.07
N HIS A 66 15.19 40.53 -6.95
CA HIS A 66 13.91 39.86 -6.67
C HIS A 66 14.02 39.04 -5.39
N MET A 67 12.92 38.89 -4.63
CA MET A 67 12.93 38.04 -3.43
C MET A 67 12.50 36.62 -3.77
N HIS A 68 11.35 36.45 -4.40
CA HIS A 68 10.94 35.14 -4.92
C HIS A 68 10.14 35.31 -6.21
N ASP A 69 10.32 34.36 -7.13
CA ASP A 69 9.53 34.26 -8.35
C ASP A 69 8.62 33.04 -8.23
N GLY A 70 7.32 33.22 -8.50
CA GLY A 70 6.35 32.13 -8.45
C GLY A 70 6.70 31.08 -9.49
N TYR A 71 6.62 29.80 -9.14
CA TYR A 71 7.06 28.72 -10.01
C TYR A 71 6.04 27.60 -10.05
N ILE A 72 5.75 27.15 -11.27
CA ILE A 72 4.87 26.03 -11.55
C ILE A 72 5.59 25.12 -12.51
N VAL A 73 5.57 23.82 -12.25
CA VAL A 73 6.27 22.85 -13.08
C VAL A 73 5.48 21.56 -13.14
N ALA A 74 5.41 21.00 -14.35
CA ALA A 74 4.82 19.70 -14.59
C ALA A 74 5.89 18.70 -14.99
N TRP A 75 5.98 17.60 -14.24
CA TRP A 75 6.83 16.46 -14.55
C TRP A 75 6.01 15.26 -14.98
N GLY A 76 6.47 14.56 -15.99
CA GLY A 76 5.93 13.25 -16.32
C GLY A 76 6.32 12.22 -15.28
N ALA A 77 5.53 11.16 -15.16
CA ALA A 77 5.90 9.96 -14.39
C ALA A 77 7.23 9.34 -14.84
N ASP A 78 7.71 9.69 -16.05
CA ASP A 78 9.02 9.32 -16.59
C ASP A 78 10.14 10.31 -16.21
N THR A 79 9.91 11.18 -15.23
CA THR A 79 10.82 12.23 -14.72
C THR A 79 11.07 13.40 -15.69
N THR A 80 10.48 13.36 -16.88
CA THR A 80 10.71 14.40 -17.89
C THR A 80 9.88 15.63 -17.57
N GLU A 81 10.54 16.80 -17.49
CA GLU A 81 9.82 18.07 -17.44
C GLU A 81 8.97 18.20 -18.71
N ARG A 82 7.66 18.33 -18.52
CA ARG A 82 6.69 18.55 -19.58
C ARG A 82 6.65 20.02 -19.96
N TRP A 83 6.52 20.87 -18.95
CA TRP A 83 6.48 22.32 -19.05
C TRP A 83 6.72 22.94 -17.68
N SER A 84 7.15 24.19 -17.67
CA SER A 84 7.25 25.02 -16.48
C SER A 84 6.83 26.45 -16.81
N VAL A 85 6.35 27.16 -15.80
CA VAL A 85 5.91 28.56 -15.86
C VAL A 85 6.50 29.29 -14.66
N THR A 86 7.19 30.39 -14.93
CA THR A 86 7.57 31.36 -13.90
C THR A 86 6.57 32.50 -13.92
N VAL A 87 5.96 32.76 -12.77
CA VAL A 87 5.08 33.89 -12.52
C VAL A 87 5.93 35.02 -11.93
N ASP A 88 6.25 36.00 -12.77
CA ASP A 88 7.02 37.19 -12.39
C ASP A 88 6.21 38.44 -12.77
N ALA A 89 5.78 39.20 -11.76
CA ALA A 89 5.04 40.44 -11.94
C ALA A 89 5.94 41.62 -12.39
N GLY A 90 7.26 41.42 -12.41
CA GLY A 90 8.28 42.40 -12.79
C GLY A 90 8.47 43.52 -11.75
N ALA A 91 9.54 44.30 -11.91
CA ALA A 91 9.88 45.37 -10.98
C ALA A 91 8.76 46.42 -10.81
N VAL A 92 8.27 46.58 -9.57
CA VAL A 92 7.17 47.49 -9.18
C VAL A 92 7.63 48.96 -9.06
N GLY A 93 8.35 49.45 -10.08
CA GLY A 93 8.72 50.86 -10.23
C GLY A 93 10.15 51.23 -9.81
N PRO A 94 10.56 52.50 -10.00
CA PRO A 94 11.97 52.91 -10.01
C PRO A 94 12.69 52.90 -8.64
N ASN A 95 12.08 52.38 -7.57
CA ASN A 95 12.64 52.32 -6.21
C ASN A 95 12.13 51.12 -5.38
N GLN A 96 11.46 50.13 -5.99
CA GLN A 96 11.09 48.91 -5.27
C GLN A 96 12.13 47.82 -5.58
N LEU A 97 12.66 47.22 -4.52
CA LEU A 97 13.56 46.08 -4.56
C LEU A 97 12.67 44.84 -4.42
N GLY A 98 12.45 44.12 -5.52
CA GLY A 98 11.81 42.80 -5.59
C GLY A 98 10.29 42.75 -5.54
N SER A 99 9.71 41.99 -6.47
CA SER A 99 8.44 41.30 -6.23
C SER A 99 8.72 40.00 -5.43
N ASP A 100 7.77 39.62 -4.59
CA ASP A 100 7.65 38.34 -3.86
C ASP A 100 6.42 37.64 -4.44
N ASP A 101 6.65 37.03 -5.60
CA ASP A 101 5.61 36.33 -6.34
C ASP A 101 5.61 34.88 -5.86
N ARG A 102 4.44 34.38 -5.44
CA ARG A 102 4.29 33.02 -4.91
C ARG A 102 3.06 32.36 -5.48
N VAL A 103 3.20 31.12 -5.90
CA VAL A 103 2.06 30.22 -6.16
C VAL A 103 1.92 29.33 -4.94
N GLN A 104 0.74 29.29 -4.33
CA GLN A 104 0.54 28.73 -2.99
C GLN A 104 -0.26 27.41 -2.99
N ALA A 105 -1.21 27.27 -3.91
CA ALA A 105 -2.09 26.11 -3.96
C ALA A 105 -2.47 25.75 -5.38
N ILE A 106 -2.74 24.47 -5.58
CA ILE A 106 -3.17 23.88 -6.85
C ILE A 106 -4.24 22.82 -6.62
N ASP A 107 -5.21 22.74 -7.53
CA ASP A 107 -6.17 21.65 -7.59
C ASP A 107 -6.42 21.22 -9.04
N ILE A 108 -6.76 19.94 -9.23
CA ILE A 108 -7.10 19.37 -10.54
C ILE A 108 -8.48 18.74 -10.45
N GLU A 109 -9.43 19.26 -11.23
CA GLU A 109 -10.78 18.69 -11.26
C GLU A 109 -10.72 17.24 -11.79
N PRO A 110 -11.17 16.23 -11.01
CA PRO A 110 -10.92 14.82 -11.32
C PRO A 110 -11.53 14.31 -12.64
N VAL A 111 -12.49 15.03 -13.20
CA VAL A 111 -13.24 14.64 -14.40
C VAL A 111 -12.74 15.35 -15.65
N THR A 112 -12.51 16.66 -15.56
CA THR A 112 -12.13 17.48 -16.71
C THR A 112 -10.62 17.61 -16.86
N GLU A 113 -9.85 17.29 -15.80
CA GLU A 113 -8.43 17.59 -15.66
C GLU A 113 -8.13 19.10 -15.75
N ALA A 114 -9.13 19.96 -15.52
CA ALA A 114 -8.92 21.40 -15.44
C ALA A 114 -8.02 21.70 -14.24
N ILE A 115 -6.93 22.40 -14.51
CA ILE A 115 -5.92 22.75 -13.51
C ILE A 115 -6.25 24.15 -13.01
N THR A 116 -6.38 24.30 -11.71
CA THR A 116 -6.60 25.59 -11.06
C THR A 116 -5.50 25.83 -10.06
N TRP A 117 -4.95 27.04 -10.01
CA TRP A 117 -4.02 27.42 -8.96
C TRP A 117 -4.26 28.85 -8.53
N CYS A 118 -3.69 29.20 -7.38
CA CYS A 118 -3.72 30.57 -6.90
C CYS A 118 -2.43 30.98 -6.20
N GLY A 119 -2.28 32.29 -6.05
CA GLY A 119 -1.09 32.86 -5.45
C GLY A 119 -1.22 34.34 -5.13
N ALA A 120 -0.06 34.93 -4.89
CA ALA A 120 0.11 36.34 -4.58
C ALA A 120 1.20 36.95 -5.47
N THR A 121 1.05 38.23 -5.78
CA THR A 121 2.10 39.05 -6.40
C THR A 121 2.27 40.34 -5.62
N GLY A 122 3.50 40.78 -5.35
CA GLY A 122 3.75 42.09 -4.73
C GLY A 122 5.03 42.18 -3.90
N ALA A 123 5.36 43.37 -3.41
CA ALA A 123 6.61 43.61 -2.67
C ALA A 123 6.59 43.10 -1.21
N THR A 124 7.74 42.64 -0.71
CA THR A 124 7.93 42.37 0.72
C THR A 124 8.12 43.63 1.57
N GLY A 125 7.82 43.49 2.88
CA GLY A 125 8.39 44.36 3.91
C GLY A 125 7.52 45.53 4.38
N PHE A 126 6.19 45.35 4.52
CA PHE A 126 5.25 46.38 5.03
C PHE A 126 5.33 47.74 4.28
N ALA A 127 6.06 47.81 3.17
CA ALA A 127 6.05 48.95 2.29
C ALA A 127 4.67 48.95 1.60
N PRO A 128 3.96 50.09 1.56
CA PRO A 128 2.70 50.16 0.85
C PRO A 128 2.93 49.82 -0.62
N ASP A 129 2.58 48.61 -1.04
CA ASP A 129 2.36 48.31 -2.44
C ASP A 129 0.94 48.80 -2.79
N PRO A 130 0.79 49.76 -3.72
CA PRO A 130 -0.52 50.11 -4.23
C PRO A 130 -1.19 49.01 -5.08
N LEU A 131 -0.52 47.87 -5.30
CA LEU A 131 -0.93 46.79 -6.23
C LEU A 131 -0.88 45.38 -5.62
N GLY A 132 -0.82 45.20 -4.30
CA GLY A 132 -0.91 43.86 -3.70
C GLY A 132 -2.20 43.17 -4.18
N TRP A 133 -2.04 42.10 -4.95
CA TRP A 133 -3.11 41.36 -5.60
C TRP A 133 -2.94 39.88 -5.29
N TYR A 134 -4.05 39.20 -4.97
CA TYR A 134 -4.10 37.77 -5.16
C TYR A 134 -4.82 37.49 -6.48
N TRP A 135 -4.50 36.35 -7.07
CA TRP A 135 -5.05 35.95 -8.35
C TRP A 135 -5.37 34.45 -8.31
N VAL A 136 -6.35 34.06 -9.13
CA VAL A 136 -6.74 32.67 -9.36
C VAL A 136 -6.76 32.47 -10.86
N GLU A 137 -6.06 31.44 -11.34
CA GLU A 137 -6.09 31.05 -12.75
C GLU A 137 -6.64 29.64 -12.88
N SER A 138 -7.45 29.46 -13.92
CA SER A 138 -7.95 28.18 -14.38
C SER A 138 -7.42 27.94 -15.76
N LEU A 139 -6.88 26.75 -16.00
CA LEU A 139 -6.40 26.31 -17.29
C LEU A 139 -7.12 25.06 -17.75
N GLU A 140 -7.42 25.00 -19.04
CA GLU A 140 -7.90 23.78 -19.69
C GLU A 140 -6.71 22.87 -20.05
N PRO A 141 -6.90 21.53 -19.95
CA PRO A 141 -5.90 20.58 -20.42
C PRO A 141 -5.48 20.86 -21.85
N SER A 142 -4.19 20.65 -22.14
CA SER A 142 -3.71 20.88 -23.50
C SER A 142 -4.42 19.96 -24.50
N PRO A 143 -5.00 20.50 -25.59
CA PRO A 143 -5.64 19.69 -26.64
C PRO A 143 -4.64 18.79 -27.40
N LEU A 144 -3.33 18.94 -27.16
CA LEU A 144 -2.25 18.16 -27.77
C LEU A 144 -1.60 17.14 -26.81
N GLY A 145 -2.14 16.95 -25.60
CA GLY A 145 -1.59 16.06 -24.57
C GLY A 145 -0.60 16.74 -23.62
N SER A 146 -0.12 16.02 -22.59
CA SER A 146 0.60 16.61 -21.44
C SER A 146 1.96 17.25 -21.75
N ALA A 147 2.53 17.03 -22.94
CA ALA A 147 3.80 17.64 -23.36
C ALA A 147 3.72 19.13 -23.74
N TYR A 148 2.54 19.75 -23.65
CA TYR A 148 2.34 21.16 -23.97
C TYR A 148 1.71 21.88 -22.79
N PRO A 149 2.03 23.18 -22.60
CA PRO A 149 1.43 23.94 -21.52
C PRO A 149 -0.11 23.96 -21.69
N PRO A 150 -0.86 23.82 -20.59
CA PRO A 150 -2.31 24.02 -20.58
C PRO A 150 -2.67 25.44 -21.04
N LEU A 151 -3.89 25.60 -21.57
CA LEU A 151 -4.34 26.88 -22.11
C LEU A 151 -5.12 27.64 -21.04
N LEU A 152 -4.84 28.95 -20.90
CA LEU A 152 -5.62 29.82 -20.03
C LEU A 152 -7.10 29.79 -20.42
N ASP A 153 -7.92 29.27 -19.50
CA ASP A 153 -9.37 29.28 -19.57
C ASP A 153 -9.88 30.65 -19.14
N TRP A 154 -9.54 31.02 -17.90
CA TRP A 154 -9.81 32.33 -17.32
C TRP A 154 -8.86 32.63 -16.17
N ASP A 155 -8.62 33.91 -15.95
CA ASP A 155 -7.91 34.46 -14.80
C ASP A 155 -8.80 35.44 -14.05
N LEU A 156 -8.64 35.50 -12.73
CA LEU A 156 -9.25 36.53 -11.91
C LEU A 156 -8.23 37.12 -10.96
N THR A 157 -8.03 38.42 -11.09
CA THR A 157 -7.31 39.22 -10.11
C THR A 157 -8.29 39.91 -9.19
N TYR A 158 -8.03 39.88 -7.89
CA TYR A 158 -8.77 40.68 -6.93
C TYR A 158 -7.85 41.63 -6.19
N SER A 159 -8.39 42.82 -5.97
CA SER A 159 -7.91 43.78 -5.02
C SER A 159 -9.12 44.26 -4.22
N ASP A 160 -8.99 44.30 -2.90
CA ASP A 160 -10.01 44.90 -2.03
C ASP A 160 -10.14 46.43 -2.20
N GLY A 161 -9.36 47.04 -3.12
CA GLY A 161 -9.42 48.46 -3.47
C GLY A 161 -8.82 49.39 -2.41
N GLN A 162 -8.25 48.84 -1.33
CA GLN A 162 -7.48 49.55 -0.33
C GLN A 162 -5.98 49.37 -0.61
N SER A 163 -5.13 50.27 -0.14
CA SER A 163 -3.68 50.04 -0.13
C SER A 163 -3.35 49.01 0.95
N SER A 164 -3.60 47.74 0.66
CA SER A 164 -3.23 46.60 1.48
C SER A 164 -1.84 46.13 1.03
N PRO A 165 -0.81 46.20 1.89
CA PRO A 165 0.52 45.74 1.53
C PRO A 165 0.65 44.22 1.47
N LEU A 166 -0.34 43.45 1.95
CA LEU A 166 -0.26 41.98 2.05
C LEU A 166 -1.62 41.33 1.75
N GLN A 167 -1.73 40.65 0.61
CA GLN A 167 -2.86 39.82 0.19
C GLN A 167 -2.31 38.51 -0.34
N SER A 168 -2.95 37.39 0.00
CA SER A 168 -2.53 36.08 -0.49
C SER A 168 -3.71 35.12 -0.60
N CYS A 169 -3.70 34.31 -1.65
CA CYS A 169 -4.52 33.10 -1.74
C CYS A 169 -3.67 31.91 -1.32
N HIS A 170 -4.24 31.01 -0.50
CA HIS A 170 -3.54 29.88 0.10
C HIS A 170 -4.18 28.52 -0.17
N GLY A 171 -5.44 28.49 -0.63
CA GLY A 171 -6.12 27.25 -0.95
C GLY A 171 -7.06 27.45 -2.13
N VAL A 172 -7.13 26.44 -2.99
CA VAL A 172 -8.10 26.33 -4.08
C VAL A 172 -8.65 24.93 -4.11
N ASP A 173 -9.91 24.82 -4.50
CA ASP A 173 -10.53 23.53 -4.77
C ASP A 173 -11.62 23.70 -5.82
N ARG A 174 -11.86 22.65 -6.60
CA ARG A 174 -12.79 22.68 -7.73
C ARG A 174 -13.78 21.53 -7.68
N GLY A 175 -15.05 21.90 -7.70
CA GLY A 175 -16.13 20.92 -7.66
C GLY A 175 -17.48 21.49 -8.10
N SER A 176 -18.33 20.62 -8.64
CA SER A 176 -19.71 20.98 -9.04
C SER A 176 -19.81 22.10 -10.09
N GLY A 177 -18.78 22.31 -10.92
CA GLY A 177 -18.72 23.43 -11.88
C GLY A 177 -18.44 24.79 -11.23
N TYR A 178 -17.87 24.77 -10.03
CA TYR A 178 -17.38 25.93 -9.32
C TYR A 178 -15.92 25.75 -8.92
N THR A 179 -15.21 26.85 -8.90
CA THR A 179 -13.89 26.97 -8.30
C THR A 179 -14.02 27.76 -7.00
N TYR A 180 -13.38 27.28 -5.95
CA TYR A 180 -13.35 27.91 -4.64
C TYR A 180 -11.93 28.38 -4.36
N ALA A 181 -11.79 29.49 -3.65
CA ALA A 181 -10.49 29.99 -3.22
C ALA A 181 -10.58 30.52 -1.79
N ALA A 182 -9.54 30.28 -1.01
CA ALA A 182 -9.35 30.78 0.34
C ALA A 182 -8.09 31.63 0.42
N GLY A 183 -8.16 32.70 1.20
CA GLY A 183 -7.02 33.57 1.42
C GLY A 183 -7.29 34.64 2.47
N TRP A 184 -6.43 35.64 2.48
CA TRP A 184 -6.50 36.73 3.45
C TRP A 184 -6.00 38.04 2.87
N SER A 185 -6.43 39.15 3.46
CA SER A 185 -5.88 40.49 3.20
C SER A 185 -5.58 41.24 4.48
N GLN A 186 -4.55 42.11 4.46
CA GLN A 186 -4.18 42.97 5.59
C GLN A 186 -4.23 44.45 5.22
N HIS A 187 -5.06 45.22 5.91
CA HIS A 187 -5.24 46.65 5.78
C HIS A 187 -4.44 47.41 6.87
N GLY A 188 -3.23 47.87 6.52
CA GLY A 188 -2.37 48.54 7.50
C GLY A 188 -1.89 47.60 8.62
N ALA A 189 -1.41 48.15 9.74
CA ALA A 189 -0.86 47.35 10.83
C ALA A 189 -1.92 46.59 11.65
N ASP A 190 -3.21 46.90 11.41
CA ASP A 190 -4.25 46.79 12.43
C ASP A 190 -5.55 46.10 11.95
N GLU A 191 -5.62 45.58 10.72
CA GLU A 191 -6.89 45.10 10.15
C GLU A 191 -6.65 43.95 9.17
N GLY A 192 -6.76 42.71 9.63
CA GLY A 192 -6.74 41.51 8.80
C GLY A 192 -8.13 41.01 8.45
N ARG A 193 -8.30 40.40 7.28
CA ARG A 193 -9.58 39.87 6.82
C ARG A 193 -9.43 38.45 6.28
N TRP A 194 -10.26 37.56 6.82
CA TRP A 194 -10.53 36.25 6.23
C TRP A 194 -11.34 36.41 4.95
N LEU A 195 -10.85 35.81 3.86
CA LEU A 195 -11.50 35.87 2.57
C LEU A 195 -11.71 34.48 1.97
N SER A 196 -12.89 34.31 1.38
CA SER A 196 -13.18 33.13 0.56
C SER A 196 -14.09 33.50 -0.61
N TRP A 197 -13.90 32.83 -1.73
CA TRP A 197 -14.63 33.07 -2.98
C TRP A 197 -15.16 31.80 -3.58
N ARG A 198 -16.18 31.98 -4.41
CA ARG A 198 -16.71 30.96 -5.29
C ARG A 198 -16.87 31.57 -6.69
N PHE A 199 -16.37 30.86 -7.69
CA PHE A 199 -16.38 31.25 -9.09
C PHE A 199 -17.17 30.23 -9.91
N VAL A 200 -17.93 30.70 -10.89
CA VAL A 200 -18.63 29.83 -11.84
C VAL A 200 -17.70 29.51 -13.00
N ASP A 201 -17.26 28.25 -13.11
CA ASP A 201 -16.25 27.80 -14.09
C ASP A 201 -16.57 28.24 -15.52
N SER A 202 -17.81 28.02 -15.96
CA SER A 202 -18.24 28.34 -17.34
C SER A 202 -18.19 29.83 -17.73
N SER A 203 -17.95 30.73 -16.77
CA SER A 203 -18.04 32.17 -17.00
C SER A 203 -16.95 33.00 -16.32
N GLY A 204 -16.13 32.39 -15.45
CA GLY A 204 -15.19 33.11 -14.58
C GLY A 204 -15.86 34.13 -13.65
N LEU A 205 -17.19 34.11 -13.52
CA LEU A 205 -17.92 35.06 -12.70
C LEU A 205 -17.79 34.69 -11.23
N ALA A 206 -17.30 35.63 -10.43
CA ALA A 206 -17.22 35.50 -8.98
C ALA A 206 -18.54 35.89 -8.31
N ASP A 207 -18.95 35.10 -7.32
CA ASP A 207 -19.82 35.61 -6.26
C ASP A 207 -19.09 36.71 -5.47
N PRO A 208 -19.81 37.63 -4.79
CA PRO A 208 -19.18 38.51 -3.82
C PRO A 208 -18.38 37.69 -2.79
N PRO A 209 -17.21 38.16 -2.34
CA PRO A 209 -16.43 37.45 -1.33
C PRO A 209 -17.28 37.13 -0.10
N TYR A 210 -17.16 35.91 0.38
CA TYR A 210 -17.60 35.54 1.71
C TYR A 210 -16.54 36.04 2.69
N THR A 211 -16.71 37.30 3.09
CA THR A 211 -15.80 37.96 4.03
C THR A 211 -16.22 37.68 5.46
N PHE A 212 -15.23 37.50 6.33
CA PHE A 212 -15.44 37.57 7.76
C PHE A 212 -14.41 38.51 8.37
N GLU A 213 -14.94 39.47 9.13
CA GLU A 213 -14.17 40.44 9.88
C GLU A 213 -14.56 40.23 11.34
N TYR A 214 -13.61 39.80 12.17
CA TYR A 214 -13.83 39.91 13.60
C TYR A 214 -13.59 41.35 14.09
N ALA A 215 -14.52 41.86 14.88
CA ALA A 215 -14.40 43.14 15.56
C ALA A 215 -13.68 42.95 16.90
N GLY A 216 -12.36 43.13 16.92
CA GLY A 216 -11.61 42.94 18.16
C GLY A 216 -10.29 43.67 18.25
N PHE A 217 -9.28 43.23 17.51
CA PHE A 217 -7.89 43.55 17.87
C PHE A 217 -6.97 43.73 16.65
N PRO A 218 -6.22 44.85 16.61
CA PRO A 218 -5.34 45.19 15.52
C PRO A 218 -4.24 44.19 15.13
N ALA A 219 -3.62 43.52 16.09
CA ALA A 219 -2.26 43.00 15.89
C ALA A 219 -2.16 41.62 15.24
N VAL A 220 -3.24 40.82 15.23
CA VAL A 220 -3.22 39.44 14.70
C VAL A 220 -4.41 39.22 13.77
N PRO A 221 -4.18 39.08 12.45
CA PRO A 221 -5.24 38.98 11.45
C PRO A 221 -5.94 37.61 11.46
N ASP A 222 -7.24 37.58 11.13
CA ASP A 222 -7.91 36.33 10.73
C ASP A 222 -7.37 35.90 9.36
N GLN A 223 -6.98 34.64 9.22
CA GLN A 223 -6.40 34.13 7.97
C GLN A 223 -7.09 32.84 7.55
N ALA A 224 -7.50 32.76 6.28
CA ALA A 224 -7.91 31.50 5.68
C ALA A 224 -6.69 30.85 5.01
N TYR A 225 -6.48 29.56 5.25
CA TYR A 225 -5.37 28.79 4.67
C TYR A 225 -5.85 27.82 3.61
N ASP A 226 -7.01 27.19 3.77
CA ASP A 226 -7.45 26.17 2.81
C ASP A 226 -8.98 26.09 2.64
N VAL A 227 -9.42 25.52 1.52
CA VAL A 227 -10.82 25.31 1.16
C VAL A 227 -11.01 23.94 0.51
N SER A 228 -12.10 23.26 0.87
CA SER A 228 -12.51 22.04 0.18
C SER A 228 -14.03 21.99 0.01
N ALA A 229 -14.49 21.40 -1.08
CA ALA A 229 -15.85 21.45 -1.55
C ALA A 229 -16.35 20.07 -1.98
N SER A 230 -17.61 19.81 -1.68
CA SER A 230 -18.31 18.64 -2.16
C SER A 230 -18.71 18.84 -3.62
N SER A 231 -18.11 18.04 -4.52
CA SER A 231 -18.57 17.92 -5.91
C SER A 231 -19.99 17.33 -6.05
N ALA A 232 -20.55 16.77 -4.97
CA ALA A 232 -21.89 16.19 -4.95
C ALA A 232 -22.97 17.19 -4.48
N THR A 233 -22.66 17.98 -3.44
CA THR A 233 -23.65 18.87 -2.80
C THR A 233 -23.42 20.35 -3.08
N GLY A 234 -22.20 20.75 -3.45
CA GLY A 234 -21.78 22.16 -3.56
C GLY A 234 -21.53 22.84 -2.21
N GLN A 235 -21.63 22.11 -1.09
CA GLN A 235 -21.15 22.58 0.21
C GLN A 235 -19.63 22.74 0.17
N PHE A 236 -19.12 23.68 0.94
CA PHE A 236 -17.68 23.91 1.03
C PHE A 236 -17.29 24.32 2.44
N VAL A 237 -16.10 23.93 2.85
CA VAL A 237 -15.47 24.26 4.12
C VAL A 237 -14.27 25.15 3.84
N VAL A 238 -14.08 26.16 4.69
CA VAL A 238 -12.88 26.99 4.68
C VAL A 238 -12.26 26.91 6.08
N VAL A 239 -10.94 26.70 6.13
CA VAL A 239 -10.19 26.53 7.38
C VAL A 239 -9.07 27.55 7.48
N GLY A 240 -8.67 27.83 8.71
CA GLY A 240 -7.69 28.86 8.99
C GLY A 240 -7.57 29.20 10.46
N THR A 241 -7.35 30.48 10.74
CA THR A 241 -7.19 31.03 12.08
C THR A 241 -8.11 32.20 12.36
N GLN A 242 -8.49 32.32 13.63
CA GLN A 242 -9.03 33.54 14.21
C GLN A 242 -7.99 34.17 15.13
N GLY A 243 -7.67 35.45 14.91
CA GLY A 243 -6.77 36.18 15.80
C GLY A 243 -7.42 36.54 17.13
N PHE A 244 -6.65 36.49 18.24
CA PHE A 244 -7.07 37.01 19.54
C PHE A 244 -6.00 37.90 20.18
N SER A 245 -6.30 38.53 21.33
CA SER A 245 -5.31 39.32 22.09
C SER A 245 -5.29 38.88 23.55
N GLY A 246 -4.12 38.52 24.06
CA GLY A 246 -4.04 37.92 25.40
C GLY A 246 -3.06 38.54 26.40
N LEU A 247 -1.88 38.98 25.97
CA LEU A 247 -0.80 39.37 26.90
C LEU A 247 -0.09 40.68 26.48
N PRO A 248 0.43 41.49 27.44
CA PRO A 248 1.30 42.62 27.11
C PRO A 248 2.56 42.14 26.41
N GLY A 249 2.67 42.41 25.11
CA GLY A 249 3.76 41.95 24.25
C GLY A 249 3.34 41.08 23.07
N SER A 250 2.02 40.95 22.77
CA SER A 250 1.47 40.03 21.75
C SER A 250 2.32 39.85 20.50
N ASP A 251 2.73 38.62 20.26
CA ASP A 251 3.45 38.15 19.08
C ASP A 251 2.43 37.79 17.96
N LEU A 252 2.90 37.59 16.72
CA LEU A 252 2.08 37.24 15.55
C LEU A 252 1.35 35.87 15.66
N ASN A 253 1.50 35.17 16.78
CA ASN A 253 1.11 33.78 16.99
C ASN A 253 -0.09 33.64 17.94
N ASP A 254 -0.75 34.73 18.33
CA ASP A 254 -2.00 34.69 19.13
C ASP A 254 -3.20 34.35 18.22
N THR A 255 -3.20 33.14 17.65
CA THR A 255 -4.26 32.63 16.74
C THR A 255 -4.93 31.38 17.28
N ASP A 256 -6.24 31.28 17.13
CA ASP A 256 -7.05 30.10 17.44
C ASP A 256 -7.45 29.38 16.14
N TRP A 257 -7.50 28.06 16.15
CA TRP A 257 -7.92 27.23 15.02
C TRP A 257 -9.40 27.48 14.70
N TYR A 258 -9.70 27.73 13.42
CA TYR A 258 -11.04 28.09 13.00
C TYR A 258 -11.50 27.37 11.73
N VAL A 259 -12.73 26.84 11.77
CA VAL A 259 -13.36 26.06 10.69
C VAL A 259 -14.73 26.62 10.41
N ARG A 260 -15.08 26.80 9.13
CA ARG A 260 -16.39 27.31 8.73
C ARG A 260 -16.93 26.50 7.55
N LEU A 261 -18.11 25.91 7.73
CA LEU A 261 -18.79 25.17 6.68
C LEU A 261 -19.97 25.98 6.13
N TYR A 262 -20.07 26.04 4.81
CA TYR A 262 -21.12 26.71 4.08
C TYR A 262 -21.98 25.73 3.28
N ASP A 263 -23.26 26.05 3.16
CA ASP A 263 -24.15 25.36 2.25
C ASP A 263 -23.86 25.70 0.78
N ALA A 264 -24.53 25.00 -0.14
CA ALA A 264 -24.40 25.24 -1.58
C ALA A 264 -24.86 26.64 -2.04
N ALA A 265 -25.56 27.40 -1.19
CA ALA A 265 -25.93 28.79 -1.48
C ALA A 265 -24.89 29.78 -0.94
N GLY A 266 -23.87 29.32 -0.19
CA GLY A 266 -22.90 30.17 0.49
C GLY A 266 -23.38 30.69 1.85
N THR A 267 -24.42 30.07 2.42
CA THR A 267 -24.89 30.39 3.77
C THR A 267 -24.08 29.59 4.79
N LEU A 268 -23.60 30.23 5.84
CA LEU A 268 -22.90 29.55 6.93
C LEU A 268 -23.84 28.49 7.56
N ALA A 269 -23.43 27.24 7.51
CA ALA A 269 -24.14 26.10 8.11
C ALA A 269 -23.74 25.94 9.58
N TRP A 270 -22.43 25.84 9.83
CA TRP A 270 -21.85 25.79 11.17
C TRP A 270 -20.40 26.31 11.17
N GLU A 271 -19.89 26.62 12.35
CA GLU A 271 -18.50 27.01 12.56
C GLU A 271 -17.94 26.40 13.84
N HIS A 272 -16.64 26.16 13.86
CA HIS A 272 -15.92 25.69 15.04
C HIS A 272 -14.70 26.55 15.31
N LEU A 273 -14.63 27.07 16.53
CA LEU A 273 -13.47 27.77 17.06
C LEU A 273 -12.83 26.92 18.15
N TYR A 274 -11.68 26.34 17.84
CA TYR A 274 -10.89 25.53 18.75
C TYR A 274 -9.84 26.41 19.44
N ARG A 275 -9.80 26.35 20.78
CA ARG A 275 -8.95 27.18 21.65
C ARG A 275 -8.22 26.28 22.64
N GLY A 276 -7.27 25.48 22.17
CA GLY A 276 -6.64 24.37 22.90
C GLY A 276 -6.16 24.75 24.30
N GLY A 277 -4.88 25.11 24.42
CA GLY A 277 -4.40 25.82 25.61
C GLY A 277 -4.84 27.27 25.53
N GLU A 278 -5.71 27.75 26.42
CA GLU A 278 -6.26 29.12 26.33
C GLU A 278 -5.17 30.17 26.07
N GLN A 279 -5.30 30.90 24.95
CA GLN A 279 -4.37 31.94 24.48
C GLN A 279 -3.02 31.45 23.93
N LEU A 280 -2.95 30.21 23.42
CA LEU A 280 -1.80 29.71 22.67
C LEU A 280 -2.10 29.60 21.17
N GLU A 281 -1.06 29.43 20.36
CA GLU A 281 -1.13 29.29 18.90
C GLU A 281 -1.77 27.96 18.49
N ASP A 282 -2.94 28.02 17.88
CA ASP A 282 -3.59 26.90 17.21
C ASP A 282 -3.90 27.29 15.76
N LYS A 283 -3.57 26.43 14.79
CA LYS A 283 -3.78 26.71 13.36
C LYS A 283 -4.40 25.53 12.63
N ALA A 284 -5.52 25.77 11.96
CA ALA A 284 -6.05 24.87 10.94
C ALA A 284 -5.42 25.23 9.60
N LEU A 285 -4.72 24.30 8.96
CA LEU A 285 -3.93 24.58 7.75
C LEU A 285 -4.52 23.92 6.50
N ALA A 286 -5.06 22.72 6.62
CA ALA A 286 -5.56 21.94 5.49
C ALA A 286 -6.90 21.29 5.77
N THR A 287 -7.69 21.07 4.74
CA THR A 287 -9.01 20.45 4.83
C THR A 287 -9.33 19.57 3.62
N VAL A 288 -10.03 18.46 3.84
CA VAL A 288 -10.64 17.67 2.76
C VAL A 288 -12.09 17.35 3.11
N TYR A 289 -12.97 17.50 2.13
CA TYR A 289 -14.37 17.12 2.22
C TYR A 289 -14.55 15.71 1.64
N ASP A 290 -15.02 14.77 2.45
CA ASP A 290 -15.43 13.45 2.00
C ASP A 290 -16.96 13.40 1.77
N PRO A 291 -17.43 13.51 0.51
CA PRO A 291 -18.85 13.45 0.21
C PRO A 291 -19.43 12.04 0.35
N SER A 292 -18.60 11.00 0.38
CA SER A 292 -19.06 9.61 0.46
C SER A 292 -19.44 9.25 1.90
N ASN A 293 -18.63 9.69 2.86
CA ASN A 293 -18.87 9.46 4.29
C ASN A 293 -19.52 10.66 5.00
N GLN A 294 -19.71 11.79 4.31
CA GLN A 294 -20.34 12.98 4.87
C GLN A 294 -19.51 13.59 6.01
N VAL A 295 -18.18 13.56 5.85
CA VAL A 295 -17.20 14.00 6.87
C VAL A 295 -16.32 15.10 6.30
N VAL A 296 -15.99 16.07 7.14
CA VAL A 296 -14.96 17.07 6.87
C VAL A 296 -13.78 16.80 7.79
N TYR A 297 -12.60 16.63 7.21
CA TYR A 297 -11.38 16.45 7.96
C TYR A 297 -10.53 17.69 7.85
N VAL A 298 -9.96 18.11 8.97
CA VAL A 298 -9.11 19.29 9.04
C VAL A 298 -7.83 18.96 9.80
N ALA A 299 -6.69 19.29 9.23
CA ALA A 299 -5.37 19.12 9.83
C ALA A 299 -4.67 20.47 10.05
N GLY A 300 -3.72 20.44 10.97
CA GLY A 300 -2.94 21.59 11.39
C GLY A 300 -2.15 21.26 12.64
N PHE A 301 -2.04 22.23 13.54
CA PHE A 301 -1.36 22.02 14.81
C PHE A 301 -1.99 22.81 15.95
N GLU A 302 -1.69 22.36 17.16
CA GLU A 302 -1.93 23.10 18.40
C GLU A 302 -0.62 23.33 19.14
N ASN A 303 -0.53 24.41 19.90
CA ASN A 303 0.57 24.65 20.83
C ASN A 303 0.22 24.07 22.20
N GLY A 304 0.86 22.96 22.55
CA GLY A 304 0.71 22.26 23.83
C GLY A 304 1.62 22.80 24.95
N GLY A 305 2.38 23.85 24.65
CA GLY A 305 3.36 24.48 25.53
C GLY A 305 2.75 25.39 26.59
N SER A 306 3.50 26.42 26.98
CA SER A 306 3.08 27.39 28.00
C SER A 306 3.12 28.85 27.55
N ASP A 307 3.67 29.10 26.36
CA ASP A 307 3.72 30.41 25.73
C ASP A 307 3.80 30.24 24.19
N ASN A 308 3.64 31.36 23.49
CA ASN A 308 3.83 31.45 22.03
C ASN A 308 5.26 31.88 21.66
N ALA A 309 6.19 31.88 22.63
CA ALA A 309 7.50 32.50 22.51
C ALA A 309 8.51 31.49 21.97
N GLY A 310 8.55 31.31 20.65
CA GLY A 310 9.59 30.52 19.99
C GLY A 310 9.16 29.69 18.80
N GLY A 311 7.85 29.61 18.52
CA GLY A 311 7.33 28.75 17.45
C GLY A 311 7.66 27.27 17.68
N SER A 312 7.63 26.84 18.95
CA SER A 312 7.92 25.49 19.41
C SER A 312 6.74 24.96 20.23
N ASP A 313 6.80 23.70 20.67
CA ASP A 313 5.72 23.03 21.42
C ASP A 313 4.45 22.78 20.58
N ARG A 314 4.60 22.75 19.24
CA ARG A 314 3.53 22.43 18.29
C ARG A 314 3.36 20.92 18.20
N GLY A 315 2.12 20.44 18.25
CA GLY A 315 1.76 19.05 17.99
C GLY A 315 0.71 18.94 16.88
N TRP A 316 0.80 17.90 16.04
CA TRP A 316 -0.19 17.68 14.99
C TRP A 316 -1.58 17.53 15.59
N LEU A 317 -2.55 18.18 14.95
CA LEU A 317 -3.95 18.06 15.29
C LEU A 317 -4.73 17.74 14.02
N VAL A 318 -5.50 16.65 14.06
CA VAL A 318 -6.48 16.29 13.02
C VAL A 318 -7.84 16.11 13.68
N ILE A 319 -8.87 16.80 13.16
CA ILE A 319 -10.24 16.70 13.66
C ILE A 319 -11.17 16.31 12.51
N ALA A 320 -11.98 15.29 12.75
CA ALA A 320 -13.07 14.89 11.87
C ALA A 320 -14.40 15.46 12.37
N TYR A 321 -15.12 16.13 11.46
CA TYR A 321 -16.39 16.78 11.69
C TYR A 321 -17.49 16.13 10.86
N ASP A 322 -18.65 15.90 11.46
CA ASP A 322 -19.85 15.58 10.70
C ASP A 322 -20.27 16.80 9.86
N GLN A 323 -20.59 16.59 8.58
CA GLN A 323 -20.95 17.67 7.67
C GLN A 323 -22.21 18.45 8.12
N ASP A 324 -23.13 17.84 8.86
CA ASP A 324 -24.43 18.40 9.23
C ASP A 324 -24.33 19.24 10.52
N GLY A 325 -23.28 19.01 11.32
CA GLY A 325 -23.05 19.68 12.60
C GLY A 325 -24.08 19.30 13.68
N ASP A 326 -24.12 20.09 14.75
CA ASP A 326 -25.00 19.83 15.91
C ASP A 326 -26.47 20.29 15.71
N GLY A 327 -26.78 20.89 14.56
CA GLY A 327 -28.07 21.50 14.25
C GLY A 327 -28.39 22.81 14.99
N LEU A 328 -27.42 23.36 15.74
CA LEU A 328 -27.49 24.63 16.47
C LEU A 328 -26.48 25.66 15.95
N GLY A 329 -25.76 25.34 14.87
CA GLY A 329 -24.73 26.18 14.25
C GLY A 329 -23.31 25.87 14.72
N GLY A 330 -23.13 24.84 15.54
CA GLY A 330 -21.83 24.29 15.93
C GLY A 330 -21.51 22.98 15.21
N PRO A 331 -20.25 22.49 15.35
CA PRO A 331 -19.86 21.21 14.80
C PRO A 331 -20.42 20.03 15.63
N ASP A 332 -20.51 18.86 15.00
CA ASP A 332 -20.47 17.59 15.72
C ASP A 332 -19.12 16.92 15.41
N ILE A 333 -18.31 16.69 16.46
CA ILE A 333 -16.94 16.17 16.31
C ILE A 333 -16.99 14.65 16.41
N LEU A 334 -16.57 13.98 15.33
CA LEU A 334 -16.57 12.53 15.24
C LEU A 334 -15.38 11.92 15.99
N TRP A 335 -14.19 12.45 15.73
CA TRP A 335 -12.96 12.07 16.42
C TRP A 335 -11.89 13.17 16.34
N THR A 336 -10.89 13.06 17.20
CA THR A 336 -9.72 13.94 17.23
C THR A 336 -8.48 13.08 17.36
N HIS A 337 -7.50 13.28 16.48
CA HIS A 337 -6.19 12.65 16.53
C HIS A 337 -5.14 13.71 16.89
N ARG A 338 -4.20 13.32 17.76
CA ARG A 338 -3.09 14.16 18.22
C ARG A 338 -1.78 13.38 18.12
N PHE A 339 -0.75 14.05 17.62
CA PHE A 339 0.62 13.54 17.61
C PHE A 339 1.53 14.50 18.38
N GLY A 340 2.59 13.98 19.00
CA GLY A 340 3.61 14.84 19.64
C GLY A 340 3.16 15.52 20.93
N GLU A 341 2.36 14.87 21.78
CA GLU A 341 1.92 15.51 23.04
C GLU A 341 3.09 15.71 24.02
N GLY A 342 3.57 16.96 24.17
CA GLY A 342 4.53 17.33 25.23
C GLY A 342 5.32 18.61 24.99
N SER A 343 6.02 19.09 26.03
CA SER A 343 6.96 20.21 25.90
C SER A 343 8.21 19.78 25.12
N GLY A 344 8.54 20.49 24.05
CA GLY A 344 9.70 20.27 23.17
C GLY A 344 9.40 19.48 21.89
N ALA A 345 8.14 19.14 21.64
CA ALA A 345 7.67 18.63 20.35
C ALA A 345 7.49 19.81 19.38
N ASP A 346 7.79 19.64 18.10
CA ASP A 346 7.62 20.71 17.12
C ASP A 346 7.17 20.16 15.77
N GLU A 347 5.97 19.61 15.78
CA GLU A 347 5.37 18.93 14.64
C GLU A 347 4.24 19.76 14.03
N VAL A 348 4.19 19.83 12.70
CA VAL A 348 3.16 20.57 11.96
C VAL A 348 2.55 19.67 10.88
N ALA A 349 1.23 19.47 10.91
CA ALA A 349 0.52 18.89 9.78
C ALA A 349 0.12 20.02 8.82
N THR A 350 0.55 19.93 7.56
CA THR A 350 0.43 21.01 6.57
C THR A 350 -0.58 20.71 5.48
N SER A 351 -0.75 19.43 5.13
CA SER A 351 -1.65 18.99 4.06
C SER A 351 -2.28 17.63 4.39
N LEU A 352 -3.42 17.34 3.78
CA LEU A 352 -4.13 16.07 3.94
C LEU A 352 -4.93 15.72 2.69
N VAL A 353 -5.01 14.43 2.38
CA VAL A 353 -5.77 13.90 1.24
C VAL A 353 -6.39 12.55 1.58
N LEU A 354 -7.42 12.13 0.85
CA LEU A 354 -8.04 10.82 1.00
C LEU A 354 -7.44 9.82 0.03
N ASP A 355 -7.20 8.60 0.48
CA ASP A 355 -6.87 7.49 -0.41
C ASP A 355 -8.14 6.86 -1.05
N GLU A 356 -7.95 5.88 -1.92
CA GLU A 356 -9.06 5.18 -2.60
C GLU A 356 -9.99 4.41 -1.65
N SER A 357 -9.53 4.09 -0.45
CA SER A 357 -10.33 3.43 0.59
C SER A 357 -11.11 4.41 1.48
N GLY A 358 -10.78 5.72 1.38
CA GLY A 358 -11.32 6.80 2.19
C GLY A 358 -10.50 7.09 3.46
N ASP A 359 -9.41 6.36 3.70
CA ASP A 359 -8.47 6.65 4.79
C ASP A 359 -7.70 7.94 4.50
N LEU A 360 -7.26 8.60 5.56
CA LEU A 360 -6.58 9.89 5.45
C LEU A 360 -5.08 9.70 5.35
N LEU A 361 -4.46 10.36 4.38
CA LEU A 361 -3.03 10.63 4.38
C LEU A 361 -2.85 12.06 4.89
N VAL A 362 -1.95 12.26 5.85
CA VAL A 362 -1.66 13.55 6.46
C VAL A 362 -0.17 13.81 6.34
N GLY A 363 0.20 14.86 5.63
CA GLY A 363 1.57 15.27 5.37
C GLY A 363 1.98 16.46 6.24
N GLY A 364 3.27 16.54 6.54
CA GLY A 364 3.81 17.62 7.34
C GLY A 364 5.25 17.39 7.75
N SER A 365 5.60 17.85 8.95
CA SER A 365 6.92 17.68 9.52
C SER A 365 6.90 17.24 10.98
N THR A 366 7.98 16.59 11.36
CA THR A 366 8.33 16.23 12.74
C THR A 366 9.78 16.59 13.04
N VAL A 367 10.22 16.48 14.30
CA VAL A 367 11.61 16.78 14.68
C VAL A 367 12.44 15.51 14.78
N ASP A 368 13.59 15.48 14.10
CA ASP A 368 14.57 14.41 14.30
C ASP A 368 15.18 14.53 15.71
N PRO A 369 15.07 13.49 16.55
CA PRO A 369 15.48 13.56 17.96
C PRO A 369 17.00 13.66 18.15
N THR A 370 17.80 13.46 17.10
CA THR A 370 19.27 13.47 17.18
C THR A 370 19.84 14.84 16.84
N SER A 371 19.37 15.44 15.75
CA SER A 371 19.81 16.72 15.21
C SER A 371 18.99 17.89 15.76
N GLY A 372 17.69 17.67 16.05
CA GLY A 372 16.72 18.72 16.32
C GLY A 372 16.24 19.45 15.08
N HIS A 373 16.61 19.00 13.88
CA HIS A 373 16.09 19.54 12.61
C HIS A 373 14.71 18.97 12.32
N GLU A 374 13.90 19.72 11.60
CA GLU A 374 12.65 19.23 11.06
C GLU A 374 12.91 18.26 9.91
N ILE A 375 12.21 17.12 9.92
CA ILE A 375 12.15 16.14 8.84
C ILE A 375 10.71 16.00 8.40
N TRP A 376 10.49 15.62 7.14
CA TRP A 376 9.14 15.38 6.66
C TRP A 376 8.52 14.14 7.31
N ARG A 377 7.19 14.15 7.45
CA ARG A 377 6.40 13.00 7.91
C ARG A 377 5.11 12.91 7.11
N VAL A 378 4.68 11.67 6.84
CA VAL A 378 3.34 11.35 6.35
C VAL A 378 2.73 10.33 7.31
N SER A 379 1.44 10.43 7.61
CA SER A 379 0.73 9.43 8.42
C SER A 379 -0.59 9.04 7.78
N LYS A 380 -0.88 7.74 7.77
CA LYS A 380 -2.16 7.19 7.34
C LYS A 380 -3.06 6.98 8.54
N LEU A 381 -4.20 7.66 8.58
CA LEU A 381 -5.19 7.56 9.65
C LEU A 381 -6.47 6.87 9.14
N SER A 382 -7.00 5.97 9.96
CA SER A 382 -8.30 5.33 9.76
C SER A 382 -9.40 6.39 9.68
N PHE A 383 -10.18 6.39 8.60
CA PHE A 383 -11.32 7.32 8.47
C PHE A 383 -12.37 7.14 9.57
N TYR A 384 -12.46 5.92 10.10
CA TYR A 384 -13.50 5.51 11.03
C TYR A 384 -13.32 6.11 12.44
N ASP A 385 -12.10 6.14 12.95
CA ASP A 385 -11.79 6.51 14.34
C ASP A 385 -10.51 7.33 14.50
N GLY A 386 -9.86 7.71 13.40
CA GLY A 386 -8.62 8.47 13.41
C GLY A 386 -7.43 7.71 13.96
N VAL A 387 -7.51 6.37 14.13
CA VAL A 387 -6.36 5.57 14.58
C VAL A 387 -5.29 5.60 13.49
N GLU A 388 -4.05 5.91 13.88
CA GLU A 388 -2.90 5.81 12.98
C GLU A 388 -2.68 4.36 12.59
N LEU A 389 -2.83 4.09 11.29
CA LEU A 389 -2.61 2.80 10.68
C LEU A 389 -1.13 2.64 10.34
N GLN A 390 -0.49 3.74 9.95
CA GLN A 390 0.87 3.76 9.43
C GLN A 390 1.48 5.16 9.45
N SER A 391 2.80 5.26 9.47
CA SER A 391 3.53 6.51 9.25
C SER A 391 4.85 6.31 8.51
N TRP A 392 5.29 7.36 7.83
CA TRP A 392 6.54 7.47 7.11
C TRP A 392 7.26 8.75 7.48
N GLU A 393 8.59 8.71 7.58
CA GLU A 393 9.42 9.86 7.97
C GLU A 393 10.67 9.96 7.11
N GLY A 394 11.10 11.20 6.87
CA GLY A 394 12.36 11.50 6.20
C GLY A 394 13.58 11.29 7.07
N VAL A 395 14.75 11.47 6.47
CA VAL A 395 16.03 11.50 7.18
C VAL A 395 16.57 12.93 7.25
N ASP A 396 17.32 13.23 8.30
CA ASP A 396 18.00 14.53 8.41
C ASP A 396 19.09 14.67 7.34
N HIS A 397 19.02 15.75 6.57
CA HIS A 397 19.98 16.13 5.53
C HIS A 397 20.86 17.33 5.92
N GLY A 398 20.92 17.67 7.21
CA GLY A 398 21.73 18.77 7.73
C GLY A 398 20.98 20.11 7.80
N GLY A 399 19.65 20.07 7.77
CA GLY A 399 18.77 21.20 8.04
C GLY A 399 17.30 20.84 7.83
N ASP A 400 16.41 21.79 8.14
CA ASP A 400 14.97 21.57 8.18
C ASP A 400 14.40 21.22 6.79
N SER A 401 13.60 20.16 6.74
CA SER A 401 12.87 19.71 5.56
C SER A 401 11.41 19.49 5.91
N ARG A 402 10.48 19.88 5.03
CA ARG A 402 9.05 19.74 5.26
C ARG A 402 8.31 19.31 4.00
N VAL A 403 7.22 18.58 4.20
CA VAL A 403 6.14 18.46 3.21
C VAL A 403 5.17 19.62 3.45
N GLN A 404 4.77 20.28 2.36
CA GLN A 404 3.79 21.38 2.35
C GLN A 404 2.48 20.97 1.68
N GLY A 405 2.56 20.20 0.59
CA GLY A 405 1.40 19.66 -0.11
C GLY A 405 1.54 18.16 -0.36
N ILE A 406 0.41 17.47 -0.33
CA ILE A 406 0.30 16.08 -0.75
C ILE A 406 -0.93 15.90 -1.63
N ASP A 407 -0.86 14.95 -2.56
CA ASP A 407 -2.01 14.51 -3.32
C ASP A 407 -1.96 12.99 -3.53
N TYR A 408 -3.12 12.36 -3.70
CA TYR A 408 -3.22 10.93 -3.87
C TYR A 408 -4.12 10.56 -5.04
N ARG A 409 -3.58 9.81 -5.99
CA ARG A 409 -4.33 9.39 -7.18
C ARG A 409 -3.77 8.11 -7.77
N ASN A 410 -4.65 7.17 -8.14
CA ASN A 410 -4.31 5.91 -8.80
C ASN A 410 -3.24 5.09 -8.06
N GLY A 411 -3.36 4.96 -6.74
CA GLY A 411 -2.37 4.23 -5.93
C GLY A 411 -1.04 4.97 -5.70
N LYS A 412 -0.93 6.24 -6.11
CA LYS A 412 0.29 7.03 -5.98
C LYS A 412 0.10 8.21 -5.04
N LEU A 413 1.09 8.44 -4.19
CA LEU A 413 1.16 9.57 -3.28
C LEU A 413 2.21 10.56 -3.79
N ALA A 414 1.76 11.75 -4.14
CA ALA A 414 2.61 12.89 -4.44
C ALA A 414 2.93 13.66 -3.17
N LEU A 415 4.20 14.07 -3.03
CA LEU A 415 4.67 14.96 -1.97
C LEU A 415 5.35 16.17 -2.61
N ALA A 416 5.10 17.36 -2.07
CA ALA A 416 5.83 18.56 -2.39
C ALA A 416 6.16 19.36 -1.13
N GLY A 417 7.31 20.01 -1.14
CA GLY A 417 7.76 20.86 -0.05
C GLY A 417 9.17 21.39 -0.29
N TYR A 418 9.98 21.37 0.77
CA TYR A 418 11.39 21.70 0.67
C TYR A 418 12.26 20.66 1.35
N ALA A 419 13.40 20.40 0.72
CA ALA A 419 14.47 19.57 1.27
C ALA A 419 15.71 20.43 1.50
N HIS A 420 16.39 20.27 2.63
CA HIS A 420 17.64 20.96 2.88
C HIS A 420 18.82 20.09 2.45
N ASP A 421 19.81 20.65 1.76
CA ASP A 421 21.00 19.89 1.31
C ASP A 421 22.23 20.08 2.23
N GLY A 422 22.01 20.73 3.36
CA GLY A 422 23.04 21.15 4.33
C GLY A 422 23.56 22.57 4.09
N THR A 423 23.15 23.22 2.98
CA THR A 423 23.53 24.60 2.66
C THR A 423 22.35 25.53 2.41
N SER A 424 21.31 25.06 1.74
CA SER A 424 20.11 25.84 1.43
C SER A 424 18.87 24.95 1.31
N ARG A 425 17.69 25.59 1.26
CA ARG A 425 16.41 24.91 0.99
C ARG A 425 16.24 24.76 -0.52
N GLN A 426 15.78 23.58 -0.92
CA GLN A 426 15.56 23.20 -2.31
C GLN A 426 14.07 22.95 -2.52
N PHE A 427 13.54 23.42 -3.65
CA PHE A 427 12.20 23.04 -4.10
C PHE A 427 12.19 21.54 -4.35
N ALA A 428 11.39 20.79 -3.59
CA ALA A 428 11.43 19.33 -3.60
C ALA A 428 10.06 18.74 -3.90
N ALA A 429 10.06 17.70 -4.73
CA ALA A 429 8.88 16.89 -4.96
C ALA A 429 9.25 15.41 -5.12
N ALA A 430 8.33 14.54 -4.68
CA ALA A 430 8.48 13.09 -4.76
C ALA A 430 7.16 12.44 -5.19
N LEU A 431 7.27 11.31 -5.87
CA LEU A 431 6.15 10.44 -6.20
C LEU A 431 6.42 9.06 -5.61
N LEU A 432 5.58 8.68 -4.66
CA LEU A 432 5.64 7.43 -3.94
C LEU A 432 4.59 6.47 -4.49
N GLU A 433 4.94 5.19 -4.55
CA GLU A 433 4.03 4.10 -4.93
C GLU A 433 4.02 3.04 -3.84
N ASP A 434 2.88 2.37 -3.64
CA ASP A 434 2.80 1.17 -2.80
C ASP A 434 3.79 0.11 -3.31
N ASP A 435 4.48 -0.56 -2.38
CA ASP A 435 5.36 -1.71 -2.58
C ASP A 435 5.05 -2.72 -1.46
N ARG A 436 4.03 -3.55 -1.66
CA ARG A 436 3.48 -4.37 -0.57
C ARG A 436 4.45 -5.40 0.00
N ASP A 437 5.43 -5.85 -0.79
CA ASP A 437 6.40 -6.85 -0.37
C ASP A 437 7.82 -6.31 -0.11
N ALA A 438 8.01 -5.00 -0.31
CA ALA A 438 9.23 -4.29 0.00
C ALA A 438 10.44 -4.77 -0.82
N ASP A 439 10.22 -5.11 -2.10
CA ASP A 439 11.28 -5.57 -2.99
C ASP A 439 11.97 -4.46 -3.80
N GLY A 440 11.48 -3.23 -3.67
CA GLY A 440 11.99 -2.05 -4.35
C GLY A 440 11.32 -1.77 -5.70
N ILE A 441 10.29 -2.54 -6.08
CA ILE A 441 9.46 -2.33 -7.26
C ILE A 441 8.03 -2.03 -6.80
N GLY A 442 7.50 -0.86 -7.17
CA GLY A 442 6.12 -0.50 -6.82
C GLY A 442 5.09 -1.47 -7.42
N ASP A 443 4.02 -1.74 -6.66
CA ASP A 443 2.86 -2.58 -6.96
C ASP A 443 2.30 -2.40 -8.37
N SER A 444 2.37 -1.16 -8.89
CA SER A 444 1.81 -0.80 -10.20
C SER A 444 2.56 -1.46 -11.37
N VAL A 445 3.81 -1.84 -11.14
CA VAL A 445 4.72 -2.43 -12.12
C VAL A 445 5.29 -3.79 -11.68
N ASP A 446 4.98 -4.22 -10.45
CA ASP A 446 5.34 -5.53 -9.92
C ASP A 446 4.43 -6.65 -10.49
N ALA A 447 5.05 -7.70 -11.04
CA ALA A 447 4.36 -8.88 -11.53
C ALA A 447 3.77 -9.75 -10.40
N CYS A 448 4.36 -9.72 -9.21
CA CYS A 448 3.96 -10.41 -8.01
C CYS A 448 4.02 -9.50 -6.77
N PRO A 449 3.05 -8.57 -6.59
CA PRO A 449 3.03 -7.56 -5.52
C PRO A 449 3.01 -8.05 -4.05
N ASP A 450 3.17 -9.35 -3.81
CA ASP A 450 3.19 -9.95 -2.48
C ASP A 450 4.33 -11.00 -2.37
N ASP A 451 5.25 -11.07 -3.34
CA ASP A 451 6.39 -12.00 -3.41
C ASP A 451 7.69 -11.25 -3.78
N PRO A 452 8.52 -10.90 -2.78
CA PRO A 452 9.65 -10.00 -2.98
C PRO A 452 10.83 -10.62 -3.76
N LEU A 453 10.67 -11.85 -4.21
CA LEU A 453 11.63 -12.55 -5.06
C LEU A 453 11.19 -12.56 -6.54
N LYS A 454 10.00 -12.03 -6.87
CA LYS A 454 9.34 -12.17 -8.18
C LYS A 454 8.78 -10.85 -8.75
N ALA A 455 9.52 -9.77 -8.55
CA ALA A 455 9.22 -8.42 -9.05
C ALA A 455 8.95 -8.31 -10.57
N ALA A 456 9.84 -8.91 -11.38
CA ALA A 456 9.90 -8.64 -12.83
C ALA A 456 8.99 -9.55 -13.67
N ASP A 457 8.73 -10.76 -13.19
CA ASP A 457 7.87 -11.74 -13.82
C ASP A 457 7.39 -12.77 -12.81
N THR A 458 6.28 -13.46 -13.11
CA THR A 458 5.68 -14.42 -12.19
C THR A 458 6.49 -15.72 -11.99
N GLY A 459 7.59 -15.89 -12.73
CA GLY A 459 8.29 -17.16 -12.86
C GLY A 459 7.43 -18.26 -13.50
N VAL A 460 7.97 -19.47 -13.51
CA VAL A 460 7.29 -20.67 -14.05
C VAL A 460 6.26 -21.18 -13.04
N CYS A 461 6.60 -21.12 -11.76
CA CYS A 461 5.74 -21.61 -10.67
C CYS A 461 4.66 -20.60 -10.23
N GLY A 462 4.64 -19.40 -10.80
CA GLY A 462 3.78 -18.31 -10.34
C GLY A 462 4.30 -17.64 -9.06
N CYS A 463 3.58 -16.61 -8.60
CA CYS A 463 3.91 -15.88 -7.38
C CYS A 463 3.82 -16.77 -6.13
N ASN A 464 4.63 -16.47 -5.13
CA ASN A 464 4.74 -17.15 -3.84
C ASN A 464 5.18 -18.62 -3.92
N VAL A 465 5.75 -19.04 -5.05
CA VAL A 465 6.31 -20.37 -5.25
C VAL A 465 7.69 -20.24 -5.90
N PRO A 466 8.77 -20.70 -5.24
CA PRO A 466 10.11 -20.63 -5.80
C PRO A 466 10.25 -21.46 -7.09
N ASP A 467 10.93 -20.90 -8.09
CA ASP A 467 11.36 -21.61 -9.30
C ASP A 467 12.62 -22.44 -9.02
N THR A 468 12.48 -23.40 -8.09
CA THR A 468 13.57 -24.31 -7.71
C THR A 468 13.54 -25.53 -8.60
N ASP A 469 14.65 -25.82 -9.25
CA ASP A 469 14.96 -27.09 -9.91
C ASP A 469 15.95 -27.85 -8.99
N THR A 470 15.45 -28.90 -8.32
CA THR A 470 16.20 -29.57 -7.25
C THR A 470 17.19 -30.60 -7.79
N ASP A 471 16.89 -31.24 -8.92
CA ASP A 471 17.72 -32.30 -9.50
C ASP A 471 18.53 -31.84 -10.72
N GLY A 472 18.25 -30.67 -11.27
CA GLY A 472 18.99 -30.03 -12.34
C GLY A 472 18.62 -30.53 -13.73
N ASP A 473 17.42 -31.10 -13.92
CA ASP A 473 16.95 -31.63 -15.21
C ASP A 473 16.44 -30.52 -16.17
N GLY A 474 16.29 -29.30 -15.64
CA GLY A 474 15.81 -28.13 -16.36
C GLY A 474 14.31 -27.87 -16.25
N PHE A 475 13.60 -28.60 -15.39
CA PHE A 475 12.21 -28.37 -15.01
C PHE A 475 12.14 -27.97 -13.54
N GLU A 476 11.35 -26.93 -13.24
CA GLU A 476 11.15 -26.52 -11.85
C GLU A 476 10.26 -27.55 -11.12
N ASN A 477 10.51 -27.75 -9.83
CA ASN A 477 9.79 -28.70 -8.97
C ASN A 477 8.25 -28.61 -9.06
N CYS A 478 7.73 -27.43 -9.39
CA CYS A 478 6.29 -27.14 -9.42
C CYS A 478 5.60 -27.58 -10.72
N VAL A 479 6.38 -27.84 -11.78
CA VAL A 479 5.86 -28.23 -13.10
C VAL A 479 6.10 -29.71 -13.43
N GLU A 480 6.52 -30.50 -12.44
CA GLU A 480 6.74 -31.93 -12.58
C GLU A 480 6.30 -32.73 -11.35
N ASP A 481 6.15 -34.03 -11.54
CA ASP A 481 5.70 -34.96 -10.50
C ASP A 481 6.88 -35.73 -9.84
N CYS A 482 8.10 -35.60 -10.38
CA CYS A 482 9.32 -36.23 -9.88
C CYS A 482 10.46 -35.23 -9.61
N PRO A 483 10.27 -34.26 -8.69
CA PRO A 483 11.17 -33.11 -8.48
C PRO A 483 12.56 -33.44 -7.88
N THR A 484 12.96 -34.70 -7.84
CA THR A 484 14.27 -35.13 -7.33
C THR A 484 14.92 -36.20 -8.20
N ASP A 485 14.30 -36.57 -9.33
CA ASP A 485 14.82 -37.55 -10.27
C ASP A 485 15.21 -36.88 -11.60
N PRO A 486 16.51 -36.64 -11.84
CA PRO A 486 16.96 -35.90 -13.01
C PRO A 486 16.75 -36.64 -14.35
N ASN A 487 16.19 -37.85 -14.32
CA ASN A 487 15.89 -38.64 -15.51
C ASN A 487 14.39 -38.76 -15.79
N LYS A 488 13.51 -38.27 -14.91
CA LYS A 488 12.06 -38.38 -15.06
C LYS A 488 11.31 -37.17 -14.52
N GLN A 489 10.39 -36.65 -15.32
CA GLN A 489 9.42 -35.62 -14.91
C GLN A 489 8.10 -36.21 -14.39
N GLU A 490 7.77 -37.43 -14.82
CA GLU A 490 6.57 -38.15 -14.38
C GLU A 490 6.97 -39.49 -13.75
N PRO A 491 6.28 -39.95 -12.68
CA PRO A 491 6.62 -41.19 -11.98
C PRO A 491 6.63 -42.44 -12.86
N GLY A 492 5.90 -42.47 -13.97
CA GLY A 492 5.79 -43.69 -14.78
C GLY A 492 5.18 -44.86 -13.98
N VAL A 493 5.57 -46.09 -14.31
CA VAL A 493 5.08 -47.31 -13.64
C VAL A 493 5.95 -47.63 -12.41
N CYS A 494 7.26 -47.51 -12.56
CA CYS A 494 8.23 -47.81 -11.51
C CYS A 494 8.35 -46.71 -10.43
N GLY A 495 7.68 -45.57 -10.61
CA GLY A 495 7.85 -44.40 -9.76
C GLY A 495 9.04 -43.53 -10.18
N CYS A 496 9.30 -42.50 -9.39
CA CYS A 496 10.51 -41.70 -9.51
C CYS A 496 11.73 -42.51 -9.03
N GLU A 497 12.92 -42.16 -9.53
CA GLU A 497 14.25 -42.75 -9.24
C GLU A 497 14.55 -44.12 -9.86
N GLU A 498 13.54 -44.87 -10.31
CA GLU A 498 13.70 -46.19 -10.94
C GLU A 498 13.28 -46.14 -12.42
N PRO A 499 14.12 -46.54 -13.39
CA PRO A 499 13.78 -46.47 -14.81
C PRO A 499 12.63 -47.41 -15.18
N ASP A 500 11.76 -46.98 -16.10
CA ASP A 500 10.73 -47.84 -16.71
C ASP A 500 11.34 -48.68 -17.85
N ASP A 501 12.36 -49.48 -17.51
CA ASP A 501 13.00 -50.41 -18.44
C ASP A 501 12.29 -51.78 -18.40
N ASP A 502 12.22 -52.43 -19.56
CA ASP A 502 11.74 -53.81 -19.75
C ASP A 502 12.89 -54.54 -20.46
N THR A 503 13.77 -55.16 -19.67
CA THR A 503 15.07 -55.66 -20.13
C THR A 503 14.94 -56.86 -21.08
N ASP A 504 13.89 -57.67 -20.94
CA ASP A 504 13.64 -58.86 -21.78
C ASP A 504 12.50 -58.72 -22.80
N GLU A 505 11.84 -57.57 -22.83
CA GLU A 505 10.76 -57.21 -23.76
C GLU A 505 9.51 -58.10 -23.61
N ASP A 506 9.20 -58.54 -22.39
CA ASP A 506 8.06 -59.40 -22.08
C ASP A 506 6.75 -58.63 -21.81
N GLY A 507 6.87 -57.31 -21.63
CA GLY A 507 5.78 -56.38 -21.37
C GLY A 507 5.60 -56.01 -19.88
N THR A 508 6.44 -56.54 -18.99
CA THR A 508 6.51 -56.19 -17.57
C THR A 508 7.79 -55.40 -17.30
N PHE A 509 7.68 -54.22 -16.68
CA PHE A 509 8.86 -53.44 -16.33
C PHE A 509 9.69 -54.14 -15.26
N ASP A 510 11.01 -54.00 -15.30
CA ASP A 510 11.97 -54.66 -14.40
C ASP A 510 11.64 -54.47 -12.90
N CYS A 511 11.01 -53.33 -12.53
CA CYS A 511 10.61 -53.02 -11.16
C CYS A 511 9.37 -53.79 -10.67
N GLU A 512 8.53 -54.24 -11.60
CA GLU A 512 7.36 -55.10 -11.34
C GLU A 512 7.61 -56.56 -11.76
N ASP A 513 8.79 -56.85 -12.31
CA ASP A 513 9.20 -58.18 -12.76
C ASP A 513 10.11 -58.88 -11.75
N ASP A 514 9.67 -60.04 -11.26
CA ASP A 514 10.43 -60.90 -10.36
C ASP A 514 11.56 -61.66 -11.09
N CYS A 515 11.54 -61.65 -12.43
CA CYS A 515 12.46 -62.26 -13.37
C CYS A 515 12.84 -61.34 -14.57
N PRO A 516 13.46 -60.16 -14.35
CA PRO A 516 13.67 -59.10 -15.39
C PRO A 516 14.54 -59.45 -16.61
N GLY A 517 14.95 -60.70 -16.80
CA GLY A 517 15.80 -61.13 -17.92
C GLY A 517 15.34 -62.44 -18.55
N ASP A 518 14.13 -62.89 -18.22
CA ASP A 518 13.50 -64.09 -18.74
C ASP A 518 12.15 -63.75 -19.41
N PRO A 519 12.12 -63.60 -20.75
CA PRO A 519 10.90 -63.19 -21.46
C PRO A 519 9.79 -64.25 -21.45
N GLY A 520 10.03 -65.39 -20.82
CA GLY A 520 9.04 -66.43 -20.58
C GLY A 520 8.37 -66.36 -19.21
N LYS A 521 8.82 -65.49 -18.29
CA LYS A 521 8.36 -65.46 -16.90
C LYS A 521 8.47 -64.08 -16.26
N ILE A 522 7.34 -63.61 -15.71
CA ILE A 522 7.26 -62.43 -14.85
C ILE A 522 7.40 -62.72 -13.34
N ALA A 523 7.58 -63.99 -12.97
CA ALA A 523 7.57 -64.47 -11.59
C ALA A 523 8.58 -65.60 -11.37
N TRP A 524 9.19 -65.67 -10.18
CA TRP A 524 10.22 -66.65 -9.81
C TRP A 524 9.89 -68.10 -10.15
N GLY A 525 8.62 -68.50 -10.16
CA GLY A 525 8.23 -69.90 -10.42
C GLY A 525 8.83 -70.89 -9.42
N ILE A 526 8.87 -72.18 -9.78
CA ILE A 526 9.45 -73.25 -8.93
C ILE A 526 10.93 -73.45 -9.25
N CYS A 527 11.30 -73.29 -10.52
CA CYS A 527 12.65 -73.47 -11.05
C CYS A 527 13.51 -72.21 -11.05
N GLY A 528 12.97 -71.06 -10.63
CA GLY A 528 13.62 -69.76 -10.80
C GLY A 528 13.41 -69.19 -12.20
N CYS A 529 14.04 -68.04 -12.44
CA CYS A 529 14.11 -67.40 -13.75
C CYS A 529 15.07 -68.15 -14.70
N ASN A 530 14.89 -67.99 -16.00
CA ASN A 530 15.64 -68.62 -17.11
C ASN A 530 15.52 -70.15 -17.20
N THR A 531 14.61 -70.77 -16.44
CA THR A 531 14.37 -72.22 -16.47
C THR A 531 12.87 -72.50 -16.48
N PRO A 532 12.28 -73.07 -17.55
CA PRO A 532 10.84 -73.37 -17.59
C PRO A 532 10.38 -74.23 -16.41
N ASP A 533 9.17 -73.96 -15.90
CA ASP A 533 8.51 -74.81 -14.89
C ASP A 533 7.75 -75.97 -15.57
N ASP A 534 8.40 -76.59 -16.56
CA ASP A 534 7.84 -77.71 -17.31
C ASP A 534 7.90 -78.99 -16.45
N ASP A 535 6.92 -79.86 -16.65
CA ASP A 535 6.84 -81.21 -16.10
C ASP A 535 6.69 -82.15 -17.30
N THR A 536 7.83 -82.63 -17.80
CA THR A 536 7.92 -83.33 -19.09
C THR A 536 7.29 -84.72 -19.05
N ASP A 537 7.38 -85.42 -17.91
CA ASP A 537 6.85 -86.78 -17.74
C ASP A 537 5.44 -86.82 -17.12
N GLY A 538 4.97 -85.69 -16.58
CA GLY A 538 3.62 -85.46 -16.08
C GLY A 538 3.38 -86.09 -14.71
N ASP A 539 4.43 -86.33 -13.93
CA ASP A 539 4.34 -86.96 -12.60
C ASP A 539 3.94 -86.00 -11.48
N GLY A 540 3.94 -84.69 -11.75
CA GLY A 540 3.58 -83.62 -10.83
C GLY A 540 4.77 -82.92 -10.15
N ILE A 541 6.01 -83.30 -10.46
CA ILE A 541 7.26 -82.64 -10.05
C ILE A 541 7.89 -81.99 -11.28
N VAL A 542 8.18 -80.69 -11.22
CA VAL A 542 8.82 -79.98 -12.34
C VAL A 542 10.24 -80.50 -12.62
N ASP A 543 10.64 -80.47 -13.89
CA ASP A 543 11.88 -81.06 -14.40
C ASP A 543 13.14 -80.63 -13.62
N CYS A 544 13.19 -79.38 -13.15
CA CYS A 544 14.33 -78.85 -12.40
C CYS A 544 14.46 -79.42 -10.98
N GLN A 545 13.39 -79.99 -10.42
CA GLN A 545 13.36 -80.66 -9.12
C GLN A 545 13.24 -82.18 -9.24
N ASP A 546 12.96 -82.68 -10.45
CA ASP A 546 12.82 -84.10 -10.71
C ASP A 546 14.18 -84.79 -10.96
N SER A 547 14.48 -85.76 -10.11
CA SER A 547 15.67 -86.60 -10.23
C SER A 547 15.44 -87.84 -11.11
N CYS A 548 14.20 -88.07 -11.51
CA CYS A 548 13.67 -89.28 -12.14
C CYS A 548 12.81 -88.93 -13.38
N SER A 549 13.44 -88.29 -14.38
CA SER A 549 12.84 -87.68 -15.60
C SER A 549 12.00 -88.55 -16.56
N ASP A 550 11.60 -89.77 -16.19
CA ASP A 550 10.81 -90.71 -17.00
C ASP A 550 9.73 -91.40 -16.14
N THR A 551 9.32 -90.80 -15.03
CA THR A 551 8.28 -91.35 -14.16
C THR A 551 6.91 -91.28 -14.84
N PRO A 552 6.15 -92.38 -14.92
CA PRO A 552 4.86 -92.35 -15.58
C PRO A 552 3.86 -91.41 -14.89
N ALA A 553 3.26 -90.49 -15.66
CA ALA A 553 2.19 -89.61 -15.19
C ALA A 553 1.15 -90.32 -14.30
N GLY A 554 0.92 -89.79 -13.10
CA GLY A 554 0.00 -90.33 -12.10
C GLY A 554 0.56 -91.45 -11.21
N ALA A 555 1.86 -91.77 -11.30
CA ALA A 555 2.55 -92.59 -10.31
C ALA A 555 2.59 -91.88 -8.95
N ALA A 556 2.64 -92.66 -7.87
CA ALA A 556 2.97 -92.09 -6.56
C ALA A 556 4.48 -91.87 -6.51
N VAL A 557 4.89 -90.62 -6.33
CA VAL A 557 6.30 -90.21 -6.30
C VAL A 557 6.69 -89.64 -4.94
N ASP A 558 7.98 -89.72 -4.60
CA ASP A 558 8.53 -88.97 -3.47
C ASP A 558 8.81 -87.50 -3.86
N ALA A 559 9.39 -86.73 -2.93
CA ALA A 559 9.70 -85.32 -3.16
C ALA A 559 10.76 -85.06 -4.25
N ALA A 560 11.37 -86.12 -4.83
CA ALA A 560 12.36 -86.03 -5.89
C ALA A 560 11.84 -86.55 -7.24
N GLY A 561 10.52 -86.78 -7.38
CA GLY A 561 9.89 -87.31 -8.60
C GLY A 561 10.11 -88.82 -8.81
N CYS A 562 10.66 -89.53 -7.82
CA CYS A 562 10.99 -90.94 -7.98
C CYS A 562 9.85 -91.86 -7.53
N PRO A 563 9.54 -92.96 -8.25
CA PRO A 563 8.43 -93.85 -7.92
C PRO A 563 8.57 -94.48 -6.54
N VAL A 564 7.62 -94.21 -5.64
CA VAL A 564 7.52 -94.93 -4.37
C VAL A 564 6.73 -96.20 -4.58
N GLY A 565 7.45 -97.30 -4.81
CA GLY A 565 6.85 -98.63 -5.00
C GLY A 565 5.95 -99.04 -3.81
N PRO A 566 4.94 -99.91 -4.05
CA PRO A 566 4.05 -100.34 -2.99
C PRO A 566 4.83 -101.13 -1.93
N ALA A 567 4.88 -100.58 -0.71
CA ALA A 567 5.39 -101.28 0.44
C ALA A 567 4.57 -102.57 0.68
N THR A 568 5.17 -103.73 0.43
CA THR A 568 4.67 -105.02 0.92
C THR A 568 5.77 -105.76 1.67
N GLY A 569 5.45 -106.15 2.90
CA GLY A 569 6.38 -106.64 3.89
C GLY A 569 6.78 -108.11 3.80
N ASP A 570 7.83 -108.38 4.58
CA ASP A 570 8.13 -109.57 5.37
C ASP A 570 8.42 -110.92 4.67
N THR A 571 9.65 -111.40 4.78
CA THR A 571 10.04 -112.51 5.69
C THR A 571 11.48 -112.96 5.44
N GLY A 572 12.25 -113.14 6.53
CA GLY A 572 13.38 -114.10 6.52
C GLY A 572 14.67 -113.64 7.22
N ALA A 573 14.69 -113.71 8.56
CA ALA A 573 15.93 -113.91 9.31
C ALA A 573 16.33 -115.42 9.28
N PRO A 574 17.62 -115.77 9.46
CA PRO A 574 18.08 -115.99 10.83
C PRO A 574 19.49 -115.46 11.16
N ALA A 575 19.57 -114.99 12.41
CA ALA A 575 20.67 -114.82 13.36
C ALA A 575 22.14 -115.11 12.96
N THR A 576 23.05 -114.20 13.37
CA THR A 576 24.09 -114.45 14.39
C THR A 576 24.67 -113.16 15.01
N THR A 577 24.54 -113.06 16.34
CA THR A 577 25.49 -112.60 17.40
C THR A 577 26.26 -111.27 17.38
N ASP A 578 26.17 -110.60 18.55
CA ASP A 578 27.16 -109.78 19.28
C ASP A 578 27.45 -108.36 18.76
N GLY A 579 27.44 -107.25 19.52
CA GLY A 579 27.12 -106.91 20.90
C GLY A 579 27.25 -105.37 21.00
N GLY A 580 26.33 -104.62 21.62
CA GLY A 580 26.64 -103.95 22.89
C GLY A 580 26.34 -102.43 22.89
N LYS A 581 25.36 -102.06 23.74
CA LYS A 581 24.95 -100.76 24.35
C LYS A 581 26.05 -99.67 24.45
N GLY A 582 25.78 -98.37 24.55
CA GLY A 582 24.60 -97.51 24.81
C GLY A 582 25.12 -96.04 24.89
N GLY A 583 24.40 -94.94 25.09
CA GLY A 583 23.02 -94.61 25.43
C GLY A 583 23.00 -93.15 25.93
N GLY A 584 21.88 -92.43 25.74
CA GLY A 584 21.54 -91.15 26.39
C GLY A 584 22.05 -89.88 25.69
N GLY A 585 21.31 -88.79 25.54
CA GLY A 585 20.00 -88.40 26.05
C GLY A 585 19.82 -86.88 25.93
N GLY A 586 18.57 -86.41 25.93
CA GLY A 586 18.15 -85.01 26.08
C GLY A 586 18.11 -84.22 24.76
N GLY A 587 17.09 -83.45 24.40
CA GLY A 587 15.85 -82.98 25.04
C GLY A 587 15.24 -81.97 24.04
N GLY A 588 13.93 -82.01 23.76
CA GLY A 588 12.99 -80.94 24.12
C GLY A 588 13.55 -79.53 23.87
N CYS A 589 13.09 -78.74 22.89
CA CYS A 589 11.75 -78.14 22.72
C CYS A 589 11.51 -77.91 21.19
N GLY A 590 10.31 -77.90 20.61
CA GLY A 590 8.99 -77.57 21.13
C GLY A 590 8.39 -76.43 20.29
N CYS A 591 7.64 -76.85 19.26
CA CYS A 591 6.51 -76.19 18.58
C CYS A 591 6.59 -74.72 18.11
N SER A 592 6.28 -74.49 16.83
CA SER A 592 4.93 -74.03 16.43
C SER A 592 4.64 -74.22 14.95
N SER A 593 3.49 -74.84 14.71
CA SER A 593 2.73 -75.09 13.48
C SER A 593 2.03 -73.82 12.98
N ALA A 594 2.13 -73.45 11.69
CA ALA A 594 1.15 -73.72 10.61
C ALA A 594 0.03 -72.64 10.48
N PRO A 595 -0.68 -72.48 9.33
CA PRO A 595 -0.72 -71.23 8.57
C PRO A 595 -2.18 -70.72 8.32
N PRO A 596 -2.62 -70.22 7.13
CA PRO A 596 -3.15 -68.86 6.96
C PRO A 596 -4.62 -68.81 6.44
N THR A 597 -5.00 -67.66 5.85
CA THR A 597 -6.08 -67.39 4.87
C THR A 597 -7.36 -66.69 5.34
N GLY A 598 -7.83 -65.77 4.48
CA GLY A 598 -9.26 -65.43 4.40
C GLY A 598 -9.57 -63.99 3.95
N LEU A 599 -9.66 -63.77 2.64
CA LEU A 599 -10.39 -62.67 1.99
C LEU A 599 -11.81 -62.50 2.57
N ILE A 600 -12.40 -61.30 2.40
CA ILE A 600 -13.68 -61.04 1.69
C ILE A 600 -14.08 -59.55 1.86
N MET A 601 -14.23 -58.86 0.74
CA MET A 601 -14.98 -57.60 0.59
C MET A 601 -16.50 -57.90 0.54
N PRO A 602 -17.40 -56.98 0.91
CA PRO A 602 -18.08 -56.25 -0.17
C PRO A 602 -18.51 -54.79 0.14
N LEU A 603 -18.39 -53.95 -0.90
CA LEU A 603 -19.42 -53.08 -1.50
C LEU A 603 -20.46 -52.38 -0.59
N PHE A 604 -20.47 -51.03 -0.57
CA PHE A 604 -21.71 -50.23 -0.65
C PHE A 604 -21.46 -48.78 -1.11
N MET A 605 -22.30 -48.33 -2.05
CA MET A 605 -22.47 -46.97 -2.61
C MET A 605 -23.04 -45.95 -1.60
N LEU A 606 -22.74 -44.64 -1.80
CA LEU A 606 -23.67 -43.49 -2.01
C LEU A 606 -22.87 -42.17 -1.85
N LEU A 607 -22.67 -41.32 -2.87
CA LEU A 607 -23.51 -40.25 -3.45
C LEU A 607 -23.76 -38.98 -2.61
N ALA A 608 -23.53 -37.85 -3.30
CA ALA A 608 -23.94 -36.45 -3.05
C ALA A 608 -23.13 -35.65 -2.00
N GLY A 609 -22.54 -34.49 -2.28
CA GLY A 609 -22.85 -33.46 -3.27
C GLY A 609 -23.54 -32.28 -2.60
N TYR A 610 -22.82 -31.17 -2.38
CA TYR A 610 -23.45 -29.90 -2.01
C TYR A 610 -22.70 -28.71 -2.63
N ARG A 611 -23.22 -28.25 -3.79
CA ARG A 611 -23.12 -26.86 -4.25
C ARG A 611 -24.37 -26.12 -3.76
N ARG A 612 -24.24 -24.88 -3.28
CA ARG A 612 -25.32 -23.89 -3.36
C ARG A 612 -24.81 -22.52 -3.77
N ARG A 613 -25.47 -22.00 -4.80
CA ARG A 613 -25.45 -20.61 -5.30
C ARG A 613 -26.35 -19.72 -4.43
N MET A 614 -25.98 -18.43 -4.41
CA MET A 614 -26.77 -17.18 -4.44
C MET A 614 -28.27 -17.22 -4.15
N SER A 615 -28.74 -16.24 -3.37
CA SER A 615 -29.96 -15.49 -3.70
C SER A 615 -29.86 -14.04 -3.24
N LEU A 616 -29.90 -13.15 -4.23
CA LEU A 616 -30.26 -11.74 -4.18
C LEU A 616 -31.75 -11.63 -3.78
N ASP A 617 -32.14 -10.68 -2.93
CA ASP A 617 -33.55 -10.31 -2.73
C ASP A 617 -33.71 -8.79 -2.81
N LEU A 618 -34.30 -8.37 -3.94
CA LEU A 618 -34.76 -7.02 -4.23
C LEU A 618 -36.25 -6.98 -3.88
N ARG A 619 -36.65 -6.16 -2.91
CA ARG A 619 -38.05 -5.73 -2.80
C ARG A 619 -38.20 -4.25 -2.53
N ARG A 620 -38.90 -3.66 -3.50
CA ARG A 620 -39.43 -2.31 -3.60
C ARG A 620 -40.92 -2.35 -3.22
N THR A 621 -41.34 -1.57 -2.22
CA THR A 621 -42.70 -1.06 -1.98
C THR A 621 -42.49 0.19 -1.10
N GLY A 622 -42.96 1.41 -1.38
CA GLY A 622 -44.08 1.86 -2.18
C GLY A 622 -45.21 2.39 -1.28
N SER A 623 -45.01 3.55 -0.64
CA SER A 623 -46.04 4.57 -0.33
C SER A 623 -45.38 5.84 0.18
#